data_AF-W4V5S2-F1
#
_entry.id   AF-W4V5S2-F1
#
_cell.length_a   1.000
_cell.length_b   1.000
_cell.length_c   1.000
_cell.angle_alpha   90.00
_cell.angle_beta   90.00
_cell.angle_gamma   90.00
#
_symmetry.space_group_name_H-M   'P 1'
#
loop_
_entity.id
_entity.type
_entity.pdbx_description
1 polymer ?
#
loop_
_entity_poly.entity_id
_entity_poly.type
_entity_poly.pdbx_seq_one_letter_code
_entity_poly.pdbx_strand_id
1 'polypeptide(L)'
;MKLAYDAMVLGKGNQASSAKEAVAESYKRQEFDEFVKPTVIMKNGAPVATIEENDSIIFFNFRPDRAREITRTFTDVNFSGFEREKGYFPVFFVCMTQYDKTFENVVVAFKPESLENTFGEYISKKGLSSLELPRRKNMLM
;
A
#
# COMPACT_ATOMS: atom_id res chain seq x y z
N MET A 1 -7.35 -4.75 4.25
CA MET A 1 -6.24 -5.34 3.47
C MET A 1 -6.65 -6.60 2.70
N LYS A 2 -7.11 -7.68 3.35
CA LYS A 2 -7.44 -8.96 2.69
C LYS A 2 -8.26 -8.82 1.40
N LEU A 3 -9.38 -8.09 1.42
CA LEU A 3 -10.23 -7.93 0.22
C LEU A 3 -9.50 -7.35 -1.00
N ALA A 4 -8.58 -6.40 -0.78
CA ALA A 4 -7.80 -5.82 -1.88
C ALA A 4 -6.75 -6.81 -2.40
N TYR A 5 -6.08 -7.53 -1.49
CA TYR A 5 -5.14 -8.58 -1.84
C TYR A 5 -5.83 -9.71 -2.62
N ASP A 6 -6.97 -10.19 -2.15
CA ASP A 6 -7.77 -11.24 -2.82
C ASP A 6 -8.20 -10.81 -4.22
N ALA A 7 -8.60 -9.55 -4.42
CA ALA A 7 -8.95 -9.04 -5.74
C ALA A 7 -7.75 -9.03 -6.69
N MET A 8 -6.57 -8.63 -6.21
CA MET A 8 -5.35 -8.57 -7.03
C MET A 8 -4.73 -9.95 -7.33
N VAL A 9 -4.76 -10.87 -6.36
CA VAL A 9 -4.03 -12.16 -6.44
C VAL A 9 -4.92 -13.33 -6.83
N LEU A 10 -6.19 -13.30 -6.40
CA LEU A 10 -7.14 -14.41 -6.60
C LEU A 10 -8.25 -14.06 -7.59
N GLY A 11 -8.34 -12.80 -8.03
CA GLY A 11 -9.47 -12.33 -8.83
C GLY A 11 -10.81 -12.42 -8.08
N LYS A 12 -10.78 -12.36 -6.74
CA LYS A 12 -11.96 -12.45 -5.88
C LYS A 12 -12.41 -11.07 -5.41
N GLY A 13 -13.62 -10.67 -5.75
CA GLY A 13 -14.21 -9.38 -5.39
C GLY A 13 -15.50 -9.14 -6.17
N ASN A 14 -15.99 -7.90 -6.15
CA ASN A 14 -17.03 -7.50 -7.11
C ASN A 14 -16.48 -7.66 -8.53
N GLN A 15 -17.35 -7.81 -9.53
CA GLN A 15 -16.93 -7.97 -10.92
C GLN A 15 -17.58 -6.90 -11.79
N ALA A 16 -16.84 -6.40 -12.78
CA ALA A 16 -17.36 -5.46 -13.78
C ALA A 16 -16.64 -5.65 -15.12
N SER A 17 -17.26 -5.21 -16.21
CA SER A 17 -16.62 -5.26 -17.55
C SER A 17 -15.60 -4.14 -17.77
N SER A 18 -15.68 -3.07 -16.98
CA SER A 18 -14.75 -1.92 -17.05
C SER A 18 -14.68 -1.16 -15.73
N ALA A 19 -13.61 -0.40 -15.52
CA ALA A 19 -13.46 0.45 -14.34
C ALA A 19 -14.57 1.52 -14.23
N LYS A 20 -15.02 2.06 -15.38
CA LYS A 20 -16.12 3.04 -15.42
C LYS A 20 -17.43 2.44 -14.88
N GLU A 21 -17.73 1.20 -15.29
CA GLU A 21 -18.90 0.47 -14.80
C GLU A 21 -18.77 0.17 -13.31
N ALA A 22 -17.61 -0.32 -12.85
CA ALA A 22 -17.34 -0.61 -11.44
C ALA A 22 -17.63 0.61 -10.53
N VAL A 23 -17.14 1.79 -10.90
CA VAL A 23 -17.38 3.04 -10.16
C VAL A 23 -18.86 3.44 -10.22
N ALA A 24 -19.49 3.37 -11.40
CA ALA A 24 -20.91 3.72 -11.55
C ALA A 24 -21.82 2.82 -10.70
N GLU A 25 -21.53 1.52 -10.62
CA GLU A 25 -22.26 0.59 -9.76
C GLU A 25 -21.99 0.82 -8.28
N SER A 26 -20.75 1.13 -7.90
CA SER A 26 -20.40 1.52 -6.53
C SER A 26 -21.22 2.71 -6.08
N TYR A 27 -21.37 3.72 -6.94
CA TYR A 27 -22.15 4.93 -6.64
C TYR A 27 -23.65 4.62 -6.50
N LYS A 28 -24.20 3.68 -7.28
CA LYS A 28 -25.57 3.20 -7.10
C LYS A 28 -25.78 2.51 -5.75
N ARG A 29 -24.73 1.89 -5.20
CA ARG A 29 -24.72 1.31 -3.85
C ARG A 29 -24.38 2.33 -2.74
N GLN A 30 -24.25 3.62 -3.07
CA GLN A 30 -23.81 4.67 -2.15
C GLN A 30 -22.40 4.42 -1.55
N GLU A 31 -21.60 3.62 -2.25
CA GLU A 31 -20.18 3.38 -1.95
C GLU A 31 -19.35 4.34 -2.84
N PHE A 32 -19.01 5.50 -2.29
CA PHE A 32 -18.21 6.53 -2.99
C PHE A 32 -16.71 6.20 -3.00
N ASP A 33 -15.90 7.02 -3.67
CA ASP A 33 -14.48 6.79 -3.98
C ASP A 33 -13.63 6.17 -2.86
N GLU A 34 -13.77 6.62 -1.61
CA GLU A 34 -12.99 6.11 -0.46
C GLU A 34 -13.44 4.71 0.00
N PHE A 35 -14.67 4.31 -0.32
CA PHE A 35 -15.32 3.10 0.16
C PHE A 35 -15.67 2.11 -0.95
N VAL A 36 -15.23 2.37 -2.19
CA VAL A 36 -15.39 1.44 -3.30
C VAL A 36 -14.76 0.11 -2.92
N LYS A 37 -15.57 -0.95 -2.93
CA LYS A 37 -15.07 -2.30 -2.67
C LYS A 37 -14.15 -2.76 -3.82
N PRO A 38 -13.09 -3.51 -3.52
CA PRO A 38 -12.22 -4.08 -4.55
C PRO A 38 -13.03 -4.82 -5.62
N THR A 39 -12.88 -4.37 -6.87
CA THR A 39 -13.64 -4.85 -8.02
C THR A 39 -12.67 -5.32 -9.09
N VAL A 40 -12.88 -6.54 -9.58
CA VAL A 40 -12.08 -7.22 -10.58
C VAL A 40 -12.68 -6.97 -11.95
N ILE A 41 -11.86 -6.47 -12.87
CA ILE A 41 -12.30 -6.26 -14.25
C ILE A 41 -12.24 -7.59 -14.98
N MET A 42 -13.36 -7.99 -15.57
CA MET A 42 -13.53 -9.27 -16.27
C MET A 42 -13.57 -9.05 -17.78
N LYS A 43 -12.90 -9.93 -18.52
CA LYS A 43 -12.97 -9.99 -19.99
C LYS A 43 -13.11 -11.44 -20.43
N ASN A 44 -14.10 -11.73 -21.27
CA ASN A 44 -14.39 -13.08 -21.78
C ASN A 44 -14.56 -14.13 -20.67
N GLY A 45 -15.17 -13.75 -19.54
CA GLY A 45 -15.44 -14.67 -18.42
C GLY A 45 -14.27 -14.90 -17.46
N ALA A 46 -13.11 -14.24 -17.66
CA ALA A 46 -11.95 -14.34 -16.77
C ALA A 46 -11.48 -12.95 -16.29
N PRO A 47 -10.77 -12.86 -15.14
CA PRO A 47 -10.09 -11.63 -14.73
C PRO A 47 -9.13 -11.16 -15.82
N VAL A 48 -9.04 -9.84 -16.05
CA VAL A 48 -8.11 -9.25 -17.04
C VAL A 48 -6.65 -9.59 -16.69
N ALA A 49 -6.31 -9.56 -15.40
CA ALA A 49 -5.02 -9.98 -14.87
C ALA A 49 -5.15 -10.31 -13.38
N THR A 50 -4.29 -11.21 -12.91
CA THR A 50 -3.99 -11.46 -11.50
C THR A 50 -2.48 -11.38 -11.32
N ILE A 51 -2.04 -11.07 -10.10
CA ILE A 51 -0.62 -11.09 -9.75
C ILE A 51 -0.21 -12.53 -9.46
N GLU A 52 0.83 -13.00 -10.15
CA GLU A 52 1.39 -14.34 -10.00
C GLU A 52 2.86 -14.31 -9.56
N GLU A 53 3.43 -15.49 -9.32
CA GLU A 53 4.84 -15.63 -8.98
C GLU A 53 5.77 -15.06 -10.07
N ASN A 54 6.81 -14.34 -9.64
CA ASN A 54 7.80 -13.66 -10.48
C ASN A 54 7.29 -12.44 -11.26
N ASP A 55 6.06 -11.97 -11.02
CA ASP A 55 5.60 -10.69 -11.53
C ASP A 55 6.34 -9.51 -10.87
N SER A 56 6.34 -8.38 -11.57
CA SER A 56 6.89 -7.11 -11.05
C SER A 56 5.78 -6.15 -10.64
N ILE A 57 5.89 -5.57 -9.45
CA ILE A 57 4.95 -4.59 -8.91
C ILE A 57 5.69 -3.28 -8.68
N ILE A 58 5.25 -2.21 -9.35
CA ILE A 58 5.72 -0.85 -9.06
C ILE A 58 4.65 -0.13 -8.26
N PHE A 59 4.84 0.00 -6.95
CA PHE A 59 3.93 0.75 -6.11
C PHE A 59 4.34 2.23 -6.11
N PHE A 60 3.62 3.05 -6.87
CA PHE A 60 3.98 4.45 -7.14
C PHE A 60 3.68 5.44 -6.00
N ASN A 61 3.05 5.01 -4.91
CA ASN A 61 2.73 5.90 -3.81
C ASN A 61 4.01 6.39 -3.11
N PHE A 62 4.19 7.69 -2.87
CA PHE A 62 5.40 8.20 -2.22
C PHE A 62 5.24 8.38 -0.70
N ARG A 63 4.02 8.24 -0.18
CA ARG A 63 3.71 8.41 1.24
C ARG A 63 3.70 7.07 1.99
N PRO A 64 4.54 6.89 3.02
CA PRO A 64 4.77 5.58 3.65
C PRO A 64 3.61 5.12 4.54
N ASP A 65 2.85 6.03 5.13
CA ASP A 65 1.84 5.75 6.16
C ASP A 65 0.81 4.69 5.74
N ARG A 66 0.16 4.88 4.60
CA ARG A 66 -0.85 3.92 4.08
C ARG A 66 -0.26 2.82 3.20
N ALA A 67 0.96 2.98 2.72
CA ALA A 67 1.60 2.04 1.78
C ALA A 67 2.14 0.77 2.46
N ARG A 68 2.52 0.86 3.75
CA ARG A 68 3.17 -0.24 4.48
C ARG A 68 2.34 -1.51 4.54
N GLU A 69 1.04 -1.40 4.81
CA GLU A 69 0.19 -2.57 5.06
C GLU A 69 0.13 -3.49 3.84
N ILE A 70 -0.20 -2.94 2.66
CA ILE A 70 -0.27 -3.73 1.43
C ILE A 70 1.11 -4.18 0.95
N THR A 71 2.16 -3.39 1.20
CA THR A 71 3.53 -3.83 0.88
C THR A 71 3.88 -5.10 1.66
N ARG A 72 3.59 -5.14 2.98
CA ARG A 72 3.83 -6.32 3.83
C ARG A 72 3.12 -7.57 3.33
N THR A 73 1.90 -7.44 2.76
CA THR A 73 1.17 -8.62 2.25
C THR A 73 1.90 -9.34 1.12
N PHE A 74 2.71 -8.61 0.33
CA PHE A 74 3.47 -9.16 -0.79
C PHE A 74 4.92 -9.51 -0.42
N THR A 75 5.54 -8.78 0.51
CA THR A 75 7.00 -8.84 0.70
C THR A 75 7.42 -9.61 1.95
N ASP A 76 6.55 -9.72 2.95
CA ASP A 76 6.84 -10.43 4.19
C ASP A 76 6.57 -11.93 4.04
N VAL A 77 7.63 -12.74 4.12
CA VAL A 77 7.57 -14.20 4.02
C VAL A 77 6.70 -14.77 5.15
N ASN A 78 6.82 -14.21 6.35
CA ASN A 78 6.15 -14.69 7.56
C ASN A 78 4.89 -13.88 7.89
N PHE A 79 4.30 -13.23 6.88
CA PHE A 79 3.10 -12.41 7.06
C PHE A 79 1.98 -13.16 7.78
N SER A 80 1.49 -12.59 8.88
CA SER A 80 0.47 -13.18 9.76
C SER A 80 -0.83 -12.36 9.88
N GLY A 81 -0.97 -11.28 9.10
CA GLY A 81 -2.15 -10.41 9.18
C GLY A 81 -3.44 -11.02 8.65
N PHE A 82 -3.34 -12.00 7.75
CA PHE A 82 -4.43 -12.86 7.27
C PHE A 82 -3.85 -14.04 6.49
N GLU A 83 -4.66 -15.08 6.25
CA GLU A 83 -4.26 -16.23 5.45
C GLU A 83 -4.19 -15.89 3.94
N ARG A 84 -3.01 -16.12 3.35
CA ARG A 84 -2.80 -16.05 1.90
C ARG A 84 -3.14 -17.40 1.29
N GLU A 85 -4.19 -17.46 0.48
CA GLU A 85 -4.67 -18.72 -0.12
C GLU A 85 -3.65 -19.39 -1.05
N LYS A 86 -2.88 -18.58 -1.80
CA LYS A 86 -1.75 -19.06 -2.61
C LYS A 86 -0.43 -19.22 -1.81
N GLY A 87 -0.46 -19.01 -0.50
CA GLY A 87 0.75 -18.91 0.31
C GLY A 87 1.59 -17.67 -0.01
N TYR A 88 2.84 -17.67 0.45
CA TYR A 88 3.85 -16.70 0.00
C TYR A 88 4.42 -17.14 -1.34
N PHE A 89 4.53 -16.20 -2.27
CA PHE A 89 5.26 -16.36 -3.51
C PHE A 89 6.08 -15.09 -3.79
N PRO A 90 7.29 -15.21 -4.35
CA PRO A 90 8.13 -14.06 -4.63
C PRO A 90 7.57 -13.21 -5.78
N VAL A 91 7.61 -11.89 -5.60
CA VAL A 91 7.37 -10.87 -6.62
C VAL A 91 8.51 -9.85 -6.58
N PHE A 92 8.80 -9.22 -7.72
CA PHE A 92 9.74 -8.12 -7.76
C PHE A 92 9.04 -6.81 -7.37
N PHE A 93 9.10 -6.45 -6.08
CA PHE A 93 8.37 -5.30 -5.54
C PHE A 93 9.23 -4.03 -5.50
N VAL A 94 8.79 -2.98 -6.19
CA VAL A 94 9.41 -1.66 -6.21
C VAL A 94 8.55 -0.67 -5.43
N CYS A 95 9.13 -0.08 -4.39
CA CYS A 95 8.56 1.05 -3.67
C CYS A 95 9.06 2.36 -4.29
N MET A 96 8.18 3.36 -4.44
CA MET A 96 8.57 4.67 -4.95
C MET A 96 9.57 5.35 -4.00
N THR A 97 9.27 5.34 -2.70
CA THR A 97 10.15 5.84 -1.62
C THR A 97 10.32 4.75 -0.57
N GLN A 98 11.20 4.96 0.41
CA GLN A 98 11.37 4.02 1.51
C GLN A 98 10.15 4.05 2.44
N TYR A 99 9.28 3.03 2.37
CA TYR A 99 8.10 2.93 3.23
C TYR A 99 8.45 2.53 4.67
N ASP A 100 9.35 1.57 4.82
CA ASP A 100 9.81 1.02 6.09
C ASP A 100 11.25 0.50 5.90
N LYS A 101 12.14 0.75 6.87
CA LYS A 101 13.53 0.27 6.83
C LYS A 101 13.65 -1.24 7.05
N THR A 102 12.61 -1.86 7.61
CA THR A 102 12.56 -3.29 7.94
C THR A 102 12.16 -4.18 6.75
N PHE A 103 11.82 -3.59 5.60
CA PHE A 103 11.47 -4.37 4.42
C PHE A 103 12.73 -4.88 3.72
N GLU A 104 12.90 -6.20 3.69
CA GLU A 104 14.05 -6.86 3.08
C GLU A 104 13.82 -7.18 1.59
N ASN A 105 12.58 -7.52 1.20
CA ASN A 105 12.23 -7.97 -0.15
C ASN A 105 11.63 -6.84 -1.01
N VAL A 106 12.23 -5.65 -0.97
CA VAL A 106 11.79 -4.49 -1.77
C VAL A 106 12.96 -3.76 -2.41
N VAL A 107 12.70 -3.18 -3.57
CA VAL A 107 13.60 -2.21 -4.21
C VAL A 107 13.03 -0.81 -4.01
N VAL A 108 13.85 0.14 -3.56
CA VAL A 108 13.44 1.54 -3.40
C VAL A 108 13.93 2.35 -4.61
N ALA A 109 13.01 2.91 -5.38
CA ALA A 109 13.32 3.70 -6.57
C ALA A 109 14.03 5.02 -6.21
N PHE A 110 13.46 5.79 -5.27
CA PHE A 110 14.04 7.03 -4.77
C PHE A 110 14.47 6.85 -3.31
N LYS A 111 15.77 6.67 -3.10
CA LYS A 111 16.37 6.44 -1.78
C LYS A 111 16.24 7.69 -0.91
N PRO A 112 16.06 7.53 0.42
CA PRO A 112 16.01 8.67 1.33
C PRO A 112 17.36 9.38 1.38
N GLU A 113 17.31 10.70 1.42
CA GLU A 113 18.48 11.55 1.65
C GLU A 113 18.50 11.99 3.13
N SER A 114 19.70 12.04 3.72
CA SER A 114 19.90 12.59 5.06
C SER A 114 20.15 14.08 4.97
N LEU A 115 19.39 14.87 5.72
CA LEU A 115 19.62 16.30 5.86
C LEU A 115 20.51 16.55 7.09
N GLU A 116 21.64 17.21 6.86
CA GLU A 116 22.52 17.70 7.93
C GLU A 116 22.18 19.14 8.30
N ASN A 117 22.47 19.51 9.55
CA ASN A 117 22.22 20.86 10.08
C ASN A 117 20.74 21.26 10.02
N THR A 118 19.85 20.29 10.30
CA THR A 118 18.46 20.62 10.60
C THR A 118 18.38 21.55 11.81
N PHE A 119 17.33 22.36 11.91
CA PHE A 119 17.20 23.33 13.01
C PHE A 119 17.34 22.66 14.39
N GLY A 120 16.68 21.51 14.60
CA GLY A 120 16.78 20.74 15.84
C GLY A 120 18.20 20.23 16.12
N GLU A 121 18.89 19.73 15.09
CA GLU A 121 20.30 19.31 15.22
C GLU A 121 21.22 20.49 15.57
N TYR A 122 21.02 21.64 14.91
CA TYR A 122 21.85 22.83 15.11
C TYR A 122 21.73 23.41 16.52
N ILE A 123 20.51 23.59 17.04
CA ILE A 123 20.30 24.12 18.39
C ILE A 123 20.74 23.13 19.47
N SER A 124 20.57 21.82 19.24
CA SER A 124 21.05 20.77 20.12
C SER A 124 22.59 20.80 20.22
N LYS A 125 23.30 20.97 19.08
CA LYS A 125 24.76 21.18 19.06
C LYS A 125 25.20 22.42 19.84
N LYS A 126 24.34 23.44 20.01
CA LYS A 126 24.60 24.64 20.81
C LYS A 126 24.22 24.50 22.29
N GLY A 127 23.75 23.32 22.73
CA GLY A 127 23.36 23.05 24.10
C GLY A 127 22.01 23.65 24.51
N LEU A 128 21.20 24.09 23.55
CA LEU A 128 19.86 24.64 23.80
C LEU A 128 18.82 23.51 23.82
N SER A 129 17.87 23.58 24.75
CA SER A 129 16.75 22.65 24.83
C SER A 129 15.60 23.10 23.92
N SER A 130 14.91 22.13 23.31
CA SER A 130 13.71 22.34 22.50
C SER A 130 12.59 21.40 22.92
N LEU A 131 11.34 21.85 22.86
CA LEU A 131 10.15 21.04 23.12
C LEU A 131 9.27 21.00 21.87
N GLU A 132 8.96 19.79 21.40
CA GLU A 132 7.97 19.56 20.34
C GLU A 132 6.68 18.99 20.94
N LEU A 133 5.57 19.70 20.73
CA LEU A 133 4.24 19.28 21.19
C LEU A 133 3.31 19.06 19.98
N PRO A 134 3.17 17.81 19.49
CA PRO A 134 2.19 17.52 18.46
C PRO A 134 0.77 17.56 19.05
N ARG A 135 -0.16 18.23 18.37
CA ARG A 135 -1.60 18.02 18.64
C ARG A 135 -2.00 16.64 18.13
N ARG A 136 -2.69 15.85 18.95
CA ARG A 136 -3.43 14.68 18.46
C ARG A 136 -4.43 15.15 17.41
N LYS A 137 -4.33 14.66 16.17
CA LYS A 137 -5.43 14.77 15.21
C LYS A 137 -6.57 13.88 15.71
N ASN A 138 -7.75 14.45 15.85
CA ASN A 138 -8.90 13.86 16.53
C ASN A 138 -9.26 12.46 16.03
N MET A 139 -9.50 11.60 17.02
CA MET A 139 -10.38 10.44 16.98
C MET A 139 -11.82 10.96 16.82
N LEU A 140 -12.31 11.03 15.59
CA LEU A 140 -13.74 11.15 15.28
C LEU A 140 -14.13 9.82 14.65
N MET A 141 -14.73 8.97 15.48
CA MET A 141 -15.67 7.93 15.04
C MET A 141 -17.02 8.59 14.78
#